data_AF-A0A673TWM9-F1
#
_entry.id   AF-A0A673TWM9-F1
#
_cell.length_a   1.000
_cell.length_b   1.000
_cell.length_c   1.000
_cell.angle_alpha   90.00
_cell.angle_beta   90.00
_cell.angle_gamma   90.00
#
_symmetry.space_group_name_H-M   'P 1'
#
loop_
_entity.id
_entity.type
_entity.pdbx_description
1 polymer ?
#
loop_
_entity_poly.entity_id
_entity_poly.type
_entity_poly.pdbx_seq_one_letter_code
_entity_poly.pdbx_strand_id
1 'polypeptide(L)'
;MERLVRLPLGKHFIRPGEMLSQVTGNPWFGGWPSPARARYLPVFLEIQKPRLCKMVRVLAFAYPYTWDSLPIFYRLFLLSADGVQNEAVLYHQKHTAMTLLASFFYSAHLPERLAPGRFDYIGHSHQLFHVCVILATHLQMEAILLDKTLRREWLLANSRPLSFPQIAGAIFLCLIFSLSNIIYFSATLYRIPEPELHKKET
;
A
#
# COMPACT_ATOMS: atom_id res chain seq x y z
N MET A 1 -1.36 -25.03 41.00
CA MET A 1 -2.29 -23.88 41.10
C MET A 1 -1.49 -22.62 41.41
N GLU A 2 -0.55 -22.21 40.56
CA GLU A 2 0.26 -21.00 40.77
C GLU A 2 0.79 -20.43 39.45
N ARG A 3 0.97 -19.09 39.45
CA ARG A 3 1.66 -18.21 38.48
C ARG A 3 0.79 -17.51 37.43
N LEU A 4 -0.23 -16.81 37.92
CA LEU A 4 -0.73 -15.57 37.31
C LEU A 4 0.17 -14.40 37.75
N VAL A 5 0.74 -13.66 36.80
CA VAL A 5 1.44 -12.40 37.06
C VAL A 5 0.40 -11.29 37.15
N ARG A 6 0.25 -10.65 38.32
CA ARG A 6 -0.62 -9.47 38.49
C ARG A 6 0.11 -8.22 37.96
N LEU A 7 -0.58 -7.45 37.12
CA LEU A 7 -0.27 -6.05 36.84
C LEU A 7 -1.37 -5.15 37.44
N PRO A 8 -1.05 -3.91 37.84
CA PRO A 8 -1.92 -3.09 38.65
C PRO A 8 -2.90 -2.33 37.75
N LEU A 9 -3.93 -2.99 37.20
CA LEU A 9 -5.13 -2.34 36.60
C LEU A 9 -6.19 -3.34 36.09
N GLY A 10 -6.40 -4.47 36.79
CA GLY A 10 -7.64 -5.26 36.67
C GLY A 10 -7.99 -5.86 35.30
N LYS A 11 -7.08 -5.88 34.33
CA LYS A 11 -7.30 -6.52 33.03
C LYS A 11 -6.53 -7.85 32.96
N HIS A 12 -7.25 -8.93 32.75
CA HIS A 12 -6.65 -10.25 32.49
C HIS A 12 -6.06 -10.25 31.08
N PHE A 13 -4.73 -10.33 30.99
CA PHE A 13 -4.03 -10.54 29.72
C PHE A 13 -3.83 -12.04 29.53
N ILE A 14 -4.55 -12.64 28.58
CA ILE A 14 -4.29 -13.99 28.13
C ILE A 14 -2.93 -13.97 27.42
N ARG A 15 -2.00 -14.81 27.88
CA ARG A 15 -0.67 -14.93 27.28
C ARG A 15 -0.85 -15.39 25.81
N PRO A 16 -0.35 -14.67 24.78
CA PRO A 16 -0.58 -14.99 23.36
C PRO A 16 -0.12 -16.39 22.94
N GLY A 17 0.70 -17.06 23.75
CA GLY A 17 1.21 -18.40 23.47
C GLY A 17 0.16 -19.52 23.53
N GLU A 18 -0.94 -19.36 24.28
CA GLU A 18 -1.91 -20.46 24.47
C GLU A 18 -2.99 -20.52 23.39
N MET A 19 -3.35 -19.39 22.76
CA MET A 19 -4.34 -19.38 21.67
C MET A 19 -3.78 -19.97 20.37
N LEU A 20 -2.46 -19.97 20.21
CA LEU A 20 -1.75 -20.55 19.06
C LEU A 20 -1.63 -22.07 19.12
N SER A 21 -1.62 -22.65 20.32
CA SER A 21 -1.53 -24.10 20.54
C SER A 21 -2.72 -24.88 19.96
N GLN A 22 -3.94 -24.30 20.01
CA GLN A 22 -5.14 -24.97 19.48
C GLN A 22 -5.25 -24.91 17.95
N VAL A 23 -4.69 -23.90 17.28
CA VAL A 23 -4.72 -23.81 15.81
C VAL A 23 -3.65 -24.69 15.17
N THR A 24 -2.54 -24.93 15.86
CA THR A 24 -1.42 -25.76 15.38
C THR A 24 -1.70 -27.27 15.39
N GLY A 25 -2.78 -27.72 16.04
CA GLY A 25 -3.14 -29.14 16.15
C GLY A 25 -4.05 -29.67 15.04
N ASN A 26 -4.47 -28.84 14.08
CA ASN A 26 -5.39 -29.25 13.03
C ASN A 26 -4.64 -29.82 11.81
N PRO A 27 -4.83 -31.11 11.43
CA PRO A 27 -4.13 -31.74 10.31
C PRO A 27 -4.35 -31.06 8.96
N TRP A 28 -5.43 -30.28 8.82
CA TRP A 28 -5.74 -29.51 7.61
C TRP A 28 -4.79 -28.32 7.36
N PHE A 29 -4.02 -27.88 8.36
CA PHE A 29 -3.03 -26.80 8.27
C PHE A 29 -1.58 -27.31 8.39
N GLY A 30 -1.35 -28.61 8.17
CA GLY A 30 -0.04 -29.24 8.17
C GLY A 30 0.80 -28.80 6.98
N GLY A 31 1.44 -27.64 7.09
CA GLY A 31 2.35 -27.15 6.06
C GLY A 31 2.72 -25.68 6.17
N TRP A 32 1.96 -24.86 6.91
CA TRP A 32 2.28 -23.44 7.06
C TRP A 32 3.55 -23.24 7.89
N PRO A 33 4.45 -22.30 7.51
CA PRO A 33 5.63 -22.01 8.30
C PRO A 33 5.18 -21.51 9.68
N SER A 34 5.89 -21.90 10.74
CA SER A 34 5.59 -21.41 12.10
C SER A 34 5.41 -19.88 12.08
N PRO A 35 4.36 -19.31 12.70
CA PRO A 35 4.11 -17.87 12.70
C PRO A 35 5.25 -17.04 13.30
N ALA A 36 6.19 -17.70 13.99
CA ALA A 36 7.47 -17.13 14.38
C ALA A 36 8.38 -16.88 13.15
N ARG A 37 8.55 -17.86 12.26
CA ARG A 37 9.43 -17.82 11.07
C ARG A 37 9.05 -16.71 10.08
N ALA A 38 7.77 -16.52 9.79
CA ALA A 38 7.28 -15.48 8.88
C ALA A 38 7.43 -14.05 9.45
N ARG A 39 7.54 -13.93 10.78
CA ARG A 39 7.60 -12.63 11.47
C ARG A 39 9.02 -12.06 11.52
N TYR A 40 10.06 -12.89 11.55
CA TYR A 40 11.42 -12.41 11.77
C TYR A 40 12.09 -11.80 10.54
N LEU A 41 11.80 -12.26 9.32
CA LEU A 41 12.50 -11.79 8.11
C LEU A 41 12.23 -10.31 7.75
N PRO A 42 10.96 -9.85 7.62
CA PRO A 42 10.69 -8.44 7.30
C PRO A 42 11.11 -7.52 8.46
N VAL A 43 10.95 -7.98 9.70
CA VAL A 43 11.37 -7.25 10.91
C VAL A 43 12.89 -7.11 10.98
N PHE A 44 13.66 -8.15 10.62
CA PHE A 44 15.12 -8.12 10.65
C PHE A 44 15.71 -7.14 9.61
N LEU A 45 15.16 -7.13 8.39
CA LEU A 45 15.56 -6.20 7.34
C LEU A 45 15.18 -4.74 7.69
N GLU A 46 14.00 -4.54 8.28
CA GLU A 46 13.53 -3.23 8.77
C GLU A 46 14.40 -2.69 9.92
N ILE A 47 14.89 -3.58 10.80
CA ILE A 47 15.83 -3.24 11.88
C ILE A 47 17.24 -2.95 11.34
N GLN A 48 17.73 -3.72 10.37
CA GLN A 48 19.11 -3.59 9.87
C GLN A 48 19.30 -2.37 8.94
N LYS A 49 18.28 -2.02 8.13
CA LYS A 49 18.34 -0.90 7.16
C LYS A 49 17.02 -0.10 7.10
N PRO A 50 16.66 0.64 8.16
CA PRO A 50 15.36 1.33 8.25
C PRO A 50 15.14 2.38 7.14
N ARG A 51 16.21 3.05 6.69
CA ARG A 51 16.13 4.03 5.58
C ARG A 51 15.82 3.36 4.23
N LEU A 52 16.40 2.19 3.97
CA LEU A 52 16.16 1.45 2.73
C LEU A 52 14.73 0.93 2.68
N CYS A 53 14.24 0.33 3.76
CA CYS A 53 12.87 -0.16 3.85
C CYS A 53 11.85 0.99 3.69
N LYS A 54 12.12 2.17 4.27
CA LYS A 54 11.29 3.36 4.08
C LYS A 54 11.30 3.81 2.62
N MET A 55 12.46 3.86 1.97
CA MET A 55 12.60 4.25 0.56
C MET A 55 11.88 3.27 -0.38
N VAL A 56 12.07 1.96 -0.19
CA VAL A 56 11.37 0.92 -0.96
C VAL A 56 9.86 1.05 -0.80
N ARG A 57 9.36 1.31 0.42
CA ARG A 57 7.94 1.51 0.68
C ARG A 57 7.38 2.71 -0.07
N VAL A 58 8.08 3.85 -0.04
CA VAL A 58 7.66 5.07 -0.76
C VAL A 58 7.68 4.85 -2.27
N LEU A 59 8.75 4.24 -2.79
CA LEU A 59 8.89 3.95 -4.22
C LEU A 59 7.83 2.97 -4.72
N ALA A 60 7.45 1.98 -3.91
CA ALA A 60 6.38 1.04 -4.24
C ALA A 60 5.02 1.71 -4.44
N PHE A 61 4.77 2.87 -3.81
CA PHE A 61 3.55 3.66 -4.05
C PHE A 61 3.73 4.70 -5.15
N ALA A 62 4.89 5.36 -5.21
CA ALA A 62 5.16 6.40 -6.20
C ALA A 62 5.21 5.84 -7.63
N TYR A 63 5.85 4.67 -7.82
CA TYR A 63 6.05 4.11 -9.16
C TYR A 63 4.73 3.77 -9.87
N PRO A 64 3.79 2.98 -9.29
CA PRO A 64 2.50 2.71 -9.94
C PRO A 64 1.72 4.00 -10.22
N TYR A 65 1.68 4.92 -9.25
CA TYR A 65 0.99 6.21 -9.43
C TYR A 65 1.54 6.99 -10.63
N THR A 66 2.87 7.12 -10.74
CA THR A 66 3.49 7.84 -11.84
C THR A 66 3.24 7.17 -13.18
N TRP A 67 3.27 5.83 -13.22
CA TRP A 67 3.03 5.05 -14.42
C TRP A 67 1.59 5.21 -14.93
N ASP A 68 0.61 5.06 -14.04
CA ASP A 68 -0.81 5.17 -14.41
C ASP A 68 -1.21 6.61 -14.77
N SER A 69 -0.50 7.60 -14.21
CA SER A 69 -0.75 9.03 -14.45
C SER A 69 0.02 9.59 -15.66
N LEU A 70 0.86 8.80 -16.35
CA LEU A 70 1.60 9.23 -17.53
C LEU A 70 0.77 9.98 -18.59
N PRO A 71 -0.40 9.48 -19.06
CA PRO A 71 -1.19 10.20 -20.07
C PRO A 71 -1.75 11.53 -19.55
N ILE A 72 -2.02 11.63 -18.24
CA ILE A 72 -2.49 12.86 -17.61
C ILE A 72 -1.33 13.86 -17.53
N PHE A 73 -0.13 13.44 -17.13
CA PHE A 73 1.06 14.28 -17.13
C PHE A 73 1.42 14.77 -18.54
N TYR A 74 1.35 13.89 -19.54
CA TYR A 74 1.53 14.26 -20.93
C TYR A 74 0.58 15.40 -21.31
N ARG A 75 -0.72 15.25 -21.00
CA ARG A 75 -1.72 16.30 -21.28
C ARG A 75 -1.48 17.58 -20.48
N LEU A 76 -1.14 17.48 -19.20
CA LEU A 76 -0.94 18.64 -18.33
C LEU A 76 0.31 19.45 -18.70
N PHE A 77 1.42 18.80 -19.05
CA PHE A 77 2.68 19.47 -19.32
C PHE A 77 2.89 19.83 -20.79
N LEU A 78 2.45 18.99 -21.73
CA LEU A 78 2.71 19.19 -23.16
C LEU A 78 1.55 19.85 -23.90
N LEU A 79 0.31 19.68 -23.42
CA LEU A 79 -0.89 20.21 -24.08
C LEU A 79 -1.45 21.48 -23.43
N SER A 80 -1.19 21.73 -22.14
CA SER A 80 -1.60 22.99 -21.49
C SER A 80 -0.92 24.23 -22.09
N ALA A 81 0.15 24.05 -22.87
CA ALA A 81 0.83 25.14 -23.59
C ALA A 81 -0.03 25.74 -24.72
N ASP A 82 -0.97 24.99 -25.28
CA ASP A 82 -1.83 25.43 -26.40
C ASP A 82 -3.14 26.14 -25.94
N GLY A 83 -3.31 26.38 -24.65
CA GLY A 83 -4.40 27.23 -24.12
C GLY A 83 -5.81 26.64 -24.15
N VAL A 84 -6.01 25.42 -24.64
CA VAL A 84 -7.31 24.72 -24.62
C VAL A 84 -7.57 24.15 -23.22
N GLN A 85 -8.03 25.00 -22.30
CA GLN A 85 -8.40 24.60 -20.95
C GLN A 85 -9.85 24.10 -20.91
N ASN A 86 -10.02 22.78 -20.96
CA ASN A 86 -11.31 22.13 -20.68
C ASN A 86 -11.50 21.94 -19.17
N GLU A 87 -12.76 21.91 -18.70
CA GLU A 87 -13.08 21.74 -17.28
C GLU A 87 -12.40 20.50 -16.67
N ALA A 88 -12.34 19.38 -17.40
CA ALA A 88 -11.63 18.18 -16.96
C ALA A 88 -10.14 18.44 -16.65
N VAL A 89 -9.45 19.26 -17.44
CA VAL A 89 -8.02 19.58 -17.25
C VAL A 89 -7.80 20.30 -15.91
N LEU A 90 -8.70 21.21 -15.54
CA LEU A 90 -8.64 21.89 -14.24
C LEU A 90 -8.80 20.91 -13.06
N TYR A 91 -9.72 19.94 -13.16
CA TYR A 91 -9.86 18.91 -12.13
C TYR A 91 -8.62 18.00 -12.04
N HIS A 92 -7.99 17.67 -13.18
CA HIS A 92 -6.71 16.95 -13.19
C HIS A 92 -5.58 17.76 -12.54
N GLN A 93 -5.50 19.07 -12.78
CA GLN A 93 -4.54 19.94 -12.10
C GLN A 93 -4.77 19.97 -10.58
N LYS A 94 -6.03 20.12 -10.14
CA LYS A 94 -6.39 20.09 -8.71
C LYS A 94 -6.03 18.74 -8.09
N HIS A 95 -6.34 17.62 -8.77
CA HIS A 95 -5.93 16.28 -8.32
C HIS A 95 -4.40 16.20 -8.15
N THR A 96 -3.62 16.58 -9.16
CA THR A 96 -2.15 16.54 -9.09
C THR A 96 -1.62 17.41 -7.95
N ALA A 97 -2.16 18.62 -7.77
CA ALA A 97 -1.78 19.50 -6.67
C ALA A 97 -2.07 18.88 -5.31
N MET A 98 -3.25 18.27 -5.12
CA MET A 98 -3.61 17.59 -3.87
C MET A 98 -2.75 16.35 -3.61
N THR A 99 -2.36 15.60 -4.65
CA THR A 99 -1.45 14.45 -4.50
C THR A 99 -0.03 14.89 -4.12
N LEU A 100 0.46 16.00 -4.68
CA LEU A 100 1.74 16.60 -4.27
C LEU A 100 1.68 17.10 -2.83
N LEU A 101 0.57 17.73 -2.44
CA LEU A 101 0.36 18.19 -1.07
C LEU A 101 0.29 17.03 -0.07
N ALA A 102 -0.39 15.93 -0.42
CA ALA A 102 -0.39 14.70 0.36
C ALA A 102 1.05 14.15 0.52
N SER A 103 1.79 14.05 -0.57
CA SER A 103 3.19 13.57 -0.58
C SER A 103 4.09 14.45 0.29
N PHE A 104 3.86 15.77 0.28
CA PHE A 104 4.53 16.73 1.14
C PHE A 104 4.22 16.47 2.62
N PHE A 105 2.96 16.36 3.02
CA PHE A 105 2.61 16.07 4.42
C PHE A 105 3.19 14.73 4.90
N TYR A 106 3.13 13.69 4.07
CA TYR A 106 3.71 12.39 4.37
C TYR A 106 5.23 12.44 4.59
N SER A 107 5.94 13.23 3.78
CA SER A 107 7.41 13.26 3.80
C SER A 107 7.98 14.28 4.80
N ALA A 108 7.33 15.44 4.91
CA ALA A 108 7.85 16.57 5.67
C ALA A 108 7.59 16.46 7.17
N HIS A 109 6.61 15.65 7.60
CA HIS A 109 6.20 15.53 9.00
C HIS A 109 5.85 16.90 9.61
N LEU A 110 5.13 17.71 8.84
CA LEU A 110 4.62 19.02 9.23
C LEU A 110 3.11 18.89 9.49
N PRO A 111 2.55 19.50 10.55
CA PRO A 111 3.11 20.55 11.39
C PRO A 111 3.78 20.08 12.69
N GLU A 112 3.85 18.78 12.99
CA GLU A 112 4.43 18.29 14.25
C GLU A 112 5.89 18.69 14.48
N ARG A 113 6.66 18.93 13.40
CA ARG A 113 8.02 19.50 13.47
C ARG A 113 8.07 20.98 13.85
N LEU A 114 6.99 21.75 13.62
CA LEU A 114 6.93 23.19 13.88
C LEU A 114 6.39 23.51 15.28
N ALA A 115 5.53 22.65 15.84
CA ALA A 115 5.04 22.78 17.21
C ALA A 115 4.85 21.40 17.87
N PRO A 116 5.93 20.82 18.43
CA PRO A 116 5.84 19.55 19.15
C PRO A 116 4.88 19.66 20.34
N GLY A 117 3.95 18.72 20.48
CA GLY A 117 2.97 18.66 21.57
C GLY A 117 1.66 19.42 21.34
N ARG A 118 1.47 20.11 20.20
CA ARG A 118 0.21 20.81 19.87
C ARG A 118 -0.71 20.06 18.92
N PHE A 119 -0.18 19.09 18.18
CA PHE A 119 -0.90 18.35 17.13
C PHE A 119 -1.02 16.85 17.45
N ASP A 120 -1.00 16.49 18.74
CA ASP A 120 -0.95 15.09 19.18
C ASP A 120 -2.28 14.33 18.96
N TYR A 121 -3.41 15.04 18.87
CA TYR A 121 -4.75 14.45 18.69
C TYR A 121 -5.41 14.81 17.36
N ILE A 122 -5.29 16.07 16.91
CA ILE A 122 -5.93 16.59 15.70
C ILE A 122 -4.88 17.37 14.90
N GLY A 123 -4.82 17.13 13.58
CA GLY A 123 -3.95 17.87 12.66
C GLY A 123 -2.53 17.31 12.54
N HIS A 124 -2.28 16.08 13.00
CA HIS A 124 -1.01 15.40 12.74
C HIS A 124 -0.81 15.16 11.23
N SER A 125 0.44 15.18 10.75
CA SER A 125 0.75 15.04 9.31
C SER A 125 0.09 13.84 8.64
N HIS A 126 -0.04 12.71 9.36
CA HIS A 126 -0.72 11.51 8.85
C HIS A 126 -2.23 11.72 8.63
N GLN A 127 -2.90 12.49 9.49
CA GLN A 127 -4.32 12.83 9.32
C GLN A 127 -4.50 13.77 8.13
N LEU A 128 -3.65 14.79 8.01
CA LEU A 128 -3.66 15.71 6.87
C LEU A 128 -3.34 14.99 5.56
N PHE A 129 -2.42 14.03 5.59
CA PHE A 129 -2.14 13.13 4.47
C PHE A 129 -3.41 12.39 4.03
N HIS A 130 -4.12 11.73 4.96
CA HIS A 130 -5.37 11.03 4.62
C HIS A 130 -6.43 11.95 4.03
N VAL A 131 -6.63 13.14 4.62
CA VAL A 131 -7.58 14.14 4.10
C VAL A 131 -7.20 14.55 2.67
N CYS A 132 -5.92 14.83 2.42
CA CYS A 132 -5.44 15.20 1.09
C CYS A 132 -5.61 14.06 0.07
N VAL A 133 -5.32 12.81 0.45
CA VAL A 133 -5.48 11.65 -0.43
C VAL A 133 -6.96 11.40 -0.76
N ILE A 134 -7.87 11.53 0.21
CA ILE A 134 -9.32 11.39 -0.02
C ILE A 134 -9.80 12.46 -1.00
N LEU A 135 -9.42 13.72 -0.78
CA LEU A 135 -9.80 14.81 -1.67
C LEU A 135 -9.17 14.66 -3.06
N ALA A 136 -7.90 14.24 -3.15
CA ALA A 136 -7.24 13.92 -4.42
C ALA A 136 -7.99 12.82 -5.18
N THR A 137 -8.41 11.75 -4.49
CA THR A 137 -9.18 10.65 -5.09
C THR A 137 -10.53 11.13 -5.59
N HIS A 138 -11.22 11.97 -4.82
CA HIS A 138 -12.49 12.56 -5.25
C HIS A 138 -12.32 13.40 -6.52
N LEU A 139 -11.33 14.30 -6.54
CA LEU A 139 -11.01 15.11 -7.71
C LEU A 139 -10.60 14.25 -8.92
N GLN A 140 -9.87 13.15 -8.68
CA GLN A 140 -9.50 12.18 -9.72
C GLN A 140 -10.74 11.58 -10.38
N MET A 141 -11.71 11.15 -9.58
CA MET A 141 -12.95 10.55 -10.06
C MET A 141 -13.78 11.54 -10.87
N GLU A 142 -13.96 12.77 -10.37
CA GLU A 142 -14.64 13.85 -11.10
C GLU A 142 -13.95 14.14 -12.44
N ALA A 143 -12.61 14.23 -12.43
CA ALA A 143 -11.84 14.50 -13.65
C ALA A 143 -12.01 13.38 -14.70
N ILE A 144 -12.03 12.12 -14.27
CA ILE A 144 -12.23 10.95 -15.13
C ILE A 144 -13.67 10.92 -15.67
N LEU A 145 -14.66 11.24 -14.84
CA LEU A 145 -16.06 11.29 -15.26
C LEU A 145 -16.28 12.37 -16.31
N LEU A 146 -15.73 13.58 -16.09
CA LEU A 146 -15.77 14.66 -17.08
C LEU A 146 -15.06 14.28 -18.37
N ASP A 147 -13.89 13.63 -18.27
CA ASP A 147 -13.17 13.13 -19.44
C ASP A 147 -13.98 12.13 -20.26
N LYS A 148 -14.67 11.22 -19.56
CA LYS A 148 -15.53 10.21 -20.17
C LYS A 148 -16.74 10.85 -20.84
N THR A 149 -17.39 11.84 -20.21
CA THR A 149 -18.57 12.50 -20.77
C THR A 149 -18.20 13.34 -21.99
N LEU A 150 -17.15 14.15 -21.89
CA LEU A 150 -16.68 15.01 -22.98
C LEU A 150 -16.23 14.22 -24.21
N ARG A 151 -15.66 13.02 -24.01
CA ARG A 151 -15.14 12.19 -25.10
C ARG A 151 -16.05 11.02 -25.48
N ARG A 152 -17.27 10.95 -24.92
CA ARG A 152 -18.16 9.79 -25.10
C ARG A 152 -18.41 9.45 -26.56
N GLU A 153 -18.84 10.43 -27.35
CA GLU A 153 -19.19 10.21 -28.77
C GLU A 153 -17.97 9.78 -29.59
N TRP A 154 -16.83 10.44 -29.38
CA TRP A 154 -15.56 10.07 -30.02
C TRP A 154 -15.12 8.66 -29.62
N LEU A 155 -15.25 8.30 -28.34
CA LEU A 155 -14.95 6.96 -27.86
C LEU A 155 -15.87 5.92 -28.50
N LEU A 156 -17.16 6.18 -28.63
CA LEU A 156 -18.08 5.23 -29.29
C LEU A 156 -17.76 5.04 -30.78
N ALA A 157 -17.32 6.10 -31.46
CA ALA A 157 -16.94 6.03 -32.87
C ALA A 157 -15.58 5.37 -33.11
N ASN A 158 -14.61 5.55 -32.20
CA ASN A 158 -13.22 5.13 -32.41
C ASN A 158 -12.77 3.94 -31.55
N SER A 159 -13.51 3.54 -30.51
CA SER A 159 -13.11 2.43 -29.64
C SER A 159 -13.35 1.09 -30.31
N ARG A 160 -12.32 0.25 -30.38
CA ARG A 160 -12.46 -1.13 -30.83
C ARG A 160 -13.12 -1.95 -29.70
N PRO A 161 -14.14 -2.77 -29.98
CA PRO A 161 -14.66 -3.69 -28.99
C PRO A 161 -13.56 -4.69 -28.62
N LEU A 162 -13.27 -4.80 -27.31
CA LEU A 162 -12.39 -5.84 -26.79
C LEU A 162 -13.02 -7.19 -27.10
N SER A 163 -12.28 -8.06 -27.78
CA SER A 163 -12.78 -9.40 -28.08
C SER A 163 -12.73 -10.27 -26.82
N PHE A 164 -13.69 -11.20 -26.70
CA PHE A 164 -13.71 -12.17 -25.60
C PHE A 164 -12.35 -12.86 -25.34
N PRO A 165 -11.60 -13.35 -26.36
CA PRO A 165 -10.30 -13.97 -26.12
C PRO A 165 -9.24 -12.99 -25.60
N GLN A 166 -9.29 -11.70 -25.94
CA GLN A 166 -8.37 -10.70 -25.39
C GLN A 166 -8.61 -10.49 -23.90
N ILE A 167 -9.88 -10.40 -23.50
CA ILE A 167 -10.25 -10.25 -22.09
C ILE A 167 -9.87 -11.50 -21.31
N ALA A 168 -10.23 -12.69 -21.82
CA ALA A 168 -9.89 -13.96 -21.19
C ALA A 168 -8.37 -14.15 -21.06
N GLY A 169 -7.61 -13.81 -22.11
CA GLY A 169 -6.15 -13.84 -22.11
C GLY A 169 -5.54 -12.89 -21.07
N ALA A 170 -6.03 -11.66 -20.97
CA ALA A 170 -5.57 -10.69 -19.98
C ALA A 170 -5.85 -11.15 -18.54
N ILE A 171 -7.05 -11.70 -18.28
CA ILE A 171 -7.40 -12.27 -16.97
C ILE A 171 -6.47 -13.44 -16.64
N PHE A 172 -6.25 -14.35 -17.59
CA PHE A 172 -5.39 -15.52 -17.39
C PHE A 172 -3.94 -15.12 -17.09
N LEU A 173 -3.39 -14.16 -17.84
CA LEU A 173 -2.05 -13.61 -17.58
C LEU A 173 -1.95 -12.97 -16.20
N CYS A 174 -2.96 -12.19 -15.79
CA CYS A 174 -3.03 -11.59 -14.46
C CYS A 174 -3.04 -12.65 -13.35
N LEU A 175 -3.82 -13.73 -13.53
CA LEU A 175 -3.86 -14.85 -12.60
C LEU A 175 -2.51 -15.57 -12.51
N ILE A 176 -1.88 -15.90 -13.65
CA ILE A 176 -0.56 -16.54 -13.67
C ILE A 176 0.47 -15.68 -12.94
N PHE A 177 0.52 -14.38 -13.25
CA PHE A 177 1.47 -13.46 -12.63
C PHE A 177 1.24 -13.36 -11.12
N SER A 178 -0.02 -13.25 -10.69
CA SER A 178 -0.39 -13.19 -9.27
C SER A 178 -0.01 -14.48 -8.54
N LEU A 179 -0.34 -15.64 -9.11
CA LEU A 179 0.01 -16.95 -8.55
C LEU A 179 1.51 -17.16 -8.47
N SER A 180 2.25 -16.72 -9.50
CA SER A 180 3.71 -16.81 -9.54
C SER A 180 4.35 -15.97 -8.44
N ASN A 181 3.86 -14.75 -8.19
CA ASN A 181 4.31 -13.94 -7.06
C ASN A 181 4.03 -14.63 -5.71
N ILE A 182 2.82 -15.16 -5.52
CA ILE A 182 2.45 -15.86 -4.28
C ILE A 182 3.35 -17.08 -4.05
N ILE A 183 3.57 -17.91 -5.08
CA ILE A 183 4.43 -19.10 -5.00
C ILE A 183 5.88 -18.68 -4.72
N TYR A 184 6.39 -17.66 -5.40
CA TYR A 184 7.75 -17.17 -5.21
C TYR A 184 8.01 -16.69 -3.78
N PHE A 185 7.13 -15.83 -3.24
CA PHE A 185 7.26 -15.34 -1.87
C PHE A 185 7.03 -16.46 -0.84
N SER A 186 6.10 -17.37 -1.09
CA SER A 186 5.85 -18.53 -0.22
C SER A 186 7.09 -19.45 -0.17
N ALA A 187 7.65 -19.82 -1.32
CA ALA A 187 8.84 -20.66 -1.40
C ALA A 187 10.06 -20.00 -0.72
N THR A 188 10.20 -18.68 -0.86
CA THR A 188 11.25 -17.91 -0.20
C THR A 188 11.13 -17.97 1.32
N LEU A 189 9.91 -17.92 1.88
CA LEU A 189 9.67 -18.07 3.32
C LEU A 189 10.03 -19.47 3.83
N TYR A 190 9.80 -20.52 3.04
CA TYR A 190 10.13 -21.90 3.44
C TYR A 190 11.63 -22.21 3.40
N ARG A 191 12.39 -21.55 2.53
CA ARG A 191 13.84 -21.78 2.35
C ARG A 191 14.72 -21.19 3.46
N ILE A 192 14.16 -20.45 4.40
CA ILE A 192 14.93 -19.84 5.50
C ILE A 192 15.32 -20.93 6.51
N PRO A 193 16.62 -21.15 6.79
CA PRO A 193 17.08 -22.09 7.82
C PRO A 193 16.54 -21.69 9.21
N GLU A 194 16.25 -22.66 10.07
CA GLU A 194 15.99 -22.37 11.50
C GLU A 194 17.21 -21.65 12.09
N PRO A 195 17.02 -20.56 12.86
CA PRO A 195 18.12 -19.98 13.62
C PRO A 195 18.59 -21.04 14.62
N GLU A 196 19.86 -21.45 14.53
CA GLU A 196 20.43 -22.41 15.47
C GLU A 196 20.26 -21.89 16.89
N LEU A 197 19.44 -22.61 17.66
CA LEU A 197 19.24 -22.36 19.07
C LEU A 197 20.57 -22.67 19.74
N HIS A 198 21.34 -21.61 20.04
CA HIS A 198 22.67 -21.67 20.62
C HIS A 198 22.75 -22.79 21.65
N LYS A 199 23.50 -23.83 21.29
CA LYS A 199 23.85 -24.96 22.16
C LYS A 199 24.37 -24.33 23.45
N LYS A 200 23.65 -24.50 24.56
CA LYS A 200 24.16 -24.16 25.88
C LYS A 200 25.32 -25.11 26.13
N GLU A 201 26.54 -24.57 26.09
CA GLU A 201 27.70 -25.25 26.62
C GLU A 201 27.50 -25.45 28.12
N THR A 202 27.40 -26.71 28.53
CA THR A 202 27.67 -27.21 29.88
C THR A 202 28.36 -28.54 29.72
#